data_AF-A0AAV8RXY7-F1
#
_entry.id   AF-A0AAV8RXY7-F1
#
_cell.length_a   1.000
_cell.length_b   1.000
_cell.length_c   1.000
_cell.angle_alpha   90.00
_cell.angle_beta   90.00
_cell.angle_gamma   90.00
#
_symmetry.space_group_name_H-M   'P 1'
#
loop_
_entity.id
_entity.type
_entity.pdbx_description
1 polymer ?
#
loop_
_entity_poly.entity_id
_entity_poly.type
_entity_poly.pdbx_seq_one_letter_code
_entity_poly.pdbx_strand_id
1 'polypeptide(L)'
;MQVDSLAWLSNRLWGLSTHTTRNAYLLTRRLLQVQEKNIAFLGGLDLCDGRYDTPQQRLFQDLESVYDNDFHNPMLSKGPREPWHDLHCKIEGPAAYDVLKNFEQRWKKATRFHVFRKHLKNGTLWQDDALRKIDRISRILSPSPSHTNTHGDPNTWVSSEEDCENWHVQVFRSIDFGSVKGFPKSVDEARSMNLVCAKNLVIDKSIHTAYVKAIRSARHFIYIENQYSLGSSYG
;
A
#
# COMPACT_ATOMS: atom_id res chain seq x y z
N MET A 1 -31.53 34.10 -12.70
CA MET A 1 -31.18 34.29 -11.28
C MET A 1 -32.04 33.34 -10.46
N GLN A 2 -31.57 32.12 -10.27
CA GLN A 2 -31.79 31.28 -9.09
C GLN A 2 -30.86 30.07 -9.29
N VAL A 3 -29.85 29.98 -8.45
CA VAL A 3 -28.79 28.96 -8.47
C VAL A 3 -29.08 28.09 -7.26
N ASP A 4 -29.71 26.94 -7.47
CA ASP A 4 -29.99 26.00 -6.38
C ASP A 4 -28.90 24.92 -6.36
N SER A 5 -27.97 25.18 -5.45
CA SER A 5 -27.21 24.27 -4.60
C SER A 5 -27.02 22.81 -5.03
N LEU A 6 -25.75 22.53 -5.32
CA LEU A 6 -25.05 21.24 -5.23
C LEU A 6 -25.44 20.44 -3.98
N ALA A 7 -26.19 19.36 -4.18
CA ALA A 7 -26.34 18.30 -3.21
C ALA A 7 -25.92 16.98 -3.87
N TRP A 8 -25.18 16.15 -3.11
CA TRP A 8 -24.79 14.77 -3.40
C TRP A 8 -23.44 14.52 -4.08
N LEU A 9 -22.36 14.78 -3.33
CA LEU A 9 -21.07 14.09 -3.47
C LEU A 9 -20.93 13.05 -2.34
N SER A 10 -21.78 12.01 -2.36
CA SER A 10 -21.65 10.84 -1.48
C SER A 10 -21.01 9.71 -2.29
N ASN A 11 -19.91 9.17 -1.75
CA ASN A 11 -19.02 8.12 -2.28
C ASN A 11 -17.82 8.60 -3.11
N ARG A 12 -16.92 9.36 -2.49
CA ARG A 12 -15.52 9.46 -2.92
C ARG A 12 -14.74 8.19 -2.54
N LEU A 13 -15.02 7.08 -3.22
CA LEU A 13 -14.14 5.91 -3.22
C LEU A 13 -13.03 6.15 -4.25
N TRP A 14 -11.90 6.70 -3.81
CA TRP A 14 -10.70 6.79 -4.64
C TRP A 14 -9.83 5.57 -4.35
N GLY A 15 -9.93 4.56 -5.22
CA GLY A 15 -9.04 3.41 -5.18
C GLY A 15 -7.70 3.76 -5.79
N LEU A 16 -6.69 4.08 -4.97
CA LEU A 16 -5.31 4.08 -5.44
C LEU A 16 -4.82 2.63 -5.45
N SER A 17 -4.58 2.07 -6.63
CA SER A 17 -4.09 0.71 -6.77
C SER A 17 -2.71 0.72 -7.41
N THR A 18 -1.68 0.54 -6.59
CA THR A 18 -0.29 0.42 -7.06
C THR A 18 -0.03 -1.03 -7.45
N HIS A 19 0.36 -1.25 -8.72
CA HIS A 19 0.46 -2.59 -9.33
C HIS A 19 1.66 -3.42 -8.81
N THR A 20 2.40 -2.89 -7.84
CA THR A 20 3.53 -3.57 -7.21
C THR A 20 3.57 -3.18 -5.75
N THR A 21 3.33 -4.15 -4.86
CA THR A 21 3.62 -4.02 -3.43
C THR A 21 5.14 -4.06 -3.21
N ARG A 22 5.91 -3.17 -3.86
CA ARG A 22 7.35 -3.03 -3.66
C ARG A 22 7.65 -1.96 -2.61
N ASN A 23 6.86 -0.89 -2.55
CA ASN A 23 7.13 0.23 -1.65
C ASN A 23 5.99 0.45 -0.67
N ALA A 24 6.20 -0.04 0.55
CA ALA A 24 5.40 0.29 1.70
C ALA A 24 6.34 0.75 2.81
N TYR A 25 6.27 2.03 3.16
CA TYR A 25 7.03 2.60 4.28
C TYR A 25 6.08 2.87 5.44
N LEU A 26 6.48 2.46 6.64
CA LEU A 26 5.73 2.72 7.86
C LEU A 26 6.57 3.65 8.72
N LEU A 27 5.96 4.78 9.09
CA LEU A 27 6.56 5.75 9.98
C LEU A 27 5.62 5.98 11.15
N THR A 28 6.06 5.67 12.36
CA THR A 28 5.40 6.12 13.58
C THR A 28 5.96 7.50 13.94
N ARG A 29 5.20 8.57 13.70
CA ARG A 29 5.63 9.93 14.08
C ARG A 29 5.09 10.29 15.46
N ARG A 30 5.98 10.67 16.38
CA ARG A 30 5.64 11.33 17.63
C ARG A 30 5.69 12.85 17.41
N LEU A 31 4.55 13.52 17.47
CA LEU A 31 4.53 14.96 17.71
C LEU A 31 4.29 15.14 19.21
N LEU A 32 5.19 15.87 19.89
CA LEU A 32 4.97 16.25 21.27
C LEU A 32 3.62 17.00 21.31
N GLN A 33 2.64 16.45 22.03
CA GLN A 33 1.24 16.91 22.17
C GLN A 33 0.17 16.36 21.17
N VAL A 34 0.50 15.46 20.24
CA VAL A 34 -0.53 14.83 19.35
C VAL A 34 -0.52 13.31 19.51
N GLN A 35 -1.71 12.72 19.55
CA GLN A 35 -1.95 11.27 19.57
C GLN A 35 -1.16 10.57 18.45
N GLU A 36 -0.58 9.40 18.75
CA GLU A 36 0.22 8.64 17.80
C GLU A 36 -0.67 8.20 16.61
N LYS A 37 -0.28 8.57 15.39
CA LYS A 37 -1.00 8.19 14.17
C LYS A 37 -0.26 7.08 13.45
N ASN A 38 -0.99 6.06 13.02
CA ASN A 38 -0.46 5.08 12.08
C ASN A 38 -0.35 5.75 10.70
N ILE A 39 0.85 5.76 10.13
CA ILE A 39 1.11 6.36 8.81
C ILE A 39 1.78 5.32 7.91
N ALA A 40 1.24 5.17 6.70
CA ALA A 40 1.80 4.34 5.65
C ALA A 40 1.98 5.16 4.36
N PHE A 41 3.02 4.87 3.59
CA PHE A 41 3.23 5.43 2.26
C PHE A 41 3.14 4.31 1.22
N LEU A 42 2.36 4.52 0.16
CA LEU A 42 2.16 3.59 -0.96
C LEU A 42 2.20 4.33 -2.29
N GLY A 43 2.86 3.77 -3.30
CA GLY A 43 2.96 4.39 -4.63
C GLY A 43 3.82 3.60 -5.59
N GLY A 44 4.10 4.20 -6.75
CA GLY A 44 5.11 3.69 -7.69
C GLY A 44 6.54 4.03 -7.28
N LEU A 45 6.72 5.10 -6.49
CA LEU A 45 8.04 5.62 -6.14
C LEU A 45 8.83 4.69 -5.19
N ASP A 46 9.91 4.10 -5.70
CA ASP A 46 10.95 3.40 -4.93
C ASP A 46 11.97 4.40 -4.34
N LEU A 47 12.54 4.12 -3.16
CA LEU A 47 13.70 4.85 -2.62
C LEU A 47 15.00 4.36 -3.26
N CYS A 48 15.24 4.76 -4.51
CA CYS A 48 16.43 4.40 -5.28
C CYS A 48 16.74 5.44 -6.37
N ASP A 49 17.91 5.29 -6.98
CA ASP A 49 18.50 6.31 -7.85
C ASP A 49 17.65 6.65 -9.08
N GLY A 50 17.50 7.93 -9.40
CA GLY A 50 16.79 8.43 -10.58
C GLY A 50 15.31 8.71 -10.38
N ARG A 51 14.78 8.46 -9.18
CA ARG A 51 13.34 8.59 -8.86
C ARG A 51 12.99 9.97 -8.34
N TYR A 52 13.97 10.73 -7.87
CA TYR A 52 13.75 12.11 -7.49
C TYR A 52 13.53 12.96 -8.74
N ASP A 53 12.39 13.64 -8.81
CA ASP A 53 12.11 14.62 -9.85
C ASP A 53 11.09 15.66 -9.41
N THR A 54 10.86 16.66 -10.25
CA THR A 54 9.83 17.68 -10.08
C THR A 54 8.93 17.74 -11.30
N PRO A 55 7.73 18.36 -11.23
CA PRO A 55 6.83 18.47 -12.38
C PRO A 55 7.43 19.17 -13.62
N GLN A 56 8.56 19.89 -13.45
CA GLN A 56 9.29 20.52 -14.56
C GLN A 56 10.05 19.52 -15.44
N GLN A 57 10.31 18.29 -14.96
CA GLN A 57 10.93 17.20 -15.73
C GLN A 57 12.17 17.65 -16.52
N ARG A 58 13.11 18.29 -15.81
CA ARG A 58 14.27 18.96 -16.40
C ARG A 58 15.21 17.96 -17.08
N LEU A 59 15.49 18.17 -18.37
CA LEU A 59 16.30 17.24 -19.17
C LEU A 59 17.82 17.47 -19.06
N PHE A 60 18.25 18.74 -19.04
CA PHE A 60 19.65 19.15 -19.06
C PHE A 60 20.02 20.16 -17.95
N GLN A 61 19.03 20.63 -17.20
CA GLN A 61 19.24 21.57 -16.10
C GLN A 61 19.54 20.78 -14.82
N ASP A 62 20.33 21.36 -13.93
CA ASP A 62 20.63 20.81 -12.60
C ASP A 62 21.36 19.46 -12.60
N LEU A 63 21.94 19.08 -13.75
CA LEU A 63 22.75 17.86 -13.89
C LEU A 63 23.98 17.88 -12.99
N GLU A 64 24.53 19.06 -12.71
CA GLU A 64 25.67 19.28 -11.81
C GLU A 64 25.22 19.71 -10.38
N SER A 65 23.92 19.62 -10.07
CA SER A 65 23.38 19.98 -8.75
C SER A 65 22.57 18.84 -8.14
N VAL A 66 21.25 18.89 -8.19
CA VAL A 66 20.34 17.92 -7.55
C VAL A 66 20.46 16.54 -8.20
N TYR A 67 20.88 16.48 -9.47
CA TYR A 67 21.06 15.22 -10.19
C TYR A 67 22.54 14.77 -10.31
N ASP A 68 23.50 15.46 -9.68
CA ASP A 68 24.96 15.24 -9.85
C ASP A 68 25.44 13.82 -9.45
N ASN A 69 24.68 13.08 -8.67
CA ASN A 69 24.92 11.67 -8.37
C ASN A 69 23.65 10.82 -8.51
N ASP A 70 22.68 11.34 -9.25
CA ASP A 70 21.35 10.74 -9.47
C ASP A 70 20.94 10.82 -10.95
N PHE A 71 21.92 10.97 -11.85
CA PHE A 71 21.68 10.96 -13.28
C PHE A 71 21.20 9.57 -13.69
N HIS A 72 19.96 9.51 -14.19
CA HIS A 72 19.35 8.28 -14.69
C HIS A 72 18.99 8.44 -16.15
N ASN A 73 19.62 7.62 -17.00
CA ASN A 73 19.13 7.31 -18.33
C ASN A 73 19.76 5.96 -18.73
N PRO A 74 18.97 4.89 -18.88
CA PRO A 74 19.51 3.57 -19.21
C PRO A 74 20.00 3.46 -20.66
N MET A 75 19.63 4.40 -21.53
CA MET A 75 19.96 4.38 -22.97
C MET A 75 21.12 5.31 -23.33
N LEU A 76 21.34 6.40 -22.59
CA LEU A 76 22.31 7.44 -22.90
C LEU A 76 23.17 7.80 -21.70
N SER A 77 24.48 7.94 -21.89
CA SER A 77 25.43 8.23 -20.81
C SER A 77 25.74 9.73 -20.60
N LYS A 78 25.36 10.60 -21.54
CA LYS A 78 25.75 12.04 -21.53
C LYS A 78 24.56 13.01 -21.70
N GLY A 79 23.34 12.54 -21.48
CA GLY A 79 22.14 13.36 -21.54
C GLY A 79 21.32 13.19 -22.83
N PRO A 80 20.02 13.56 -22.80
CA PRO A 80 19.27 14.06 -21.63
C PRO A 80 19.10 13.01 -20.54
N ARG A 81 18.83 13.40 -19.28
CA ARG A 81 18.33 12.42 -18.30
C ARG A 81 16.96 11.91 -18.73
N GLU A 82 16.53 10.75 -18.23
CA GLU A 82 15.16 10.29 -18.28
C GLU A 82 14.41 10.85 -17.06
N PRO A 83 13.48 11.82 -17.23
CA PRO A 83 12.70 12.33 -16.12
C PRO A 83 11.79 11.27 -15.52
N TRP A 84 11.49 11.40 -14.22
CA TRP A 84 10.65 10.46 -13.51
C TRP A 84 9.30 11.09 -13.15
N HIS A 85 8.23 10.62 -13.80
CA HIS A 85 6.85 10.98 -13.48
C HIS A 85 6.17 9.82 -12.76
N ASP A 86 5.73 10.04 -11.53
CA ASP A 86 5.16 8.98 -10.69
C ASP A 86 4.17 9.55 -9.67
N LEU A 87 3.38 8.67 -9.07
CA LEU A 87 2.37 8.99 -8.07
C LEU A 87 2.60 8.18 -6.78
N HIS A 88 2.43 8.84 -5.64
CA HIS A 88 2.55 8.24 -4.31
C HIS A 88 1.51 8.86 -3.37
N CYS A 89 1.03 8.09 -2.40
CA CYS A 89 0.12 8.58 -1.36
C CYS A 89 0.67 8.30 0.04
N LYS A 90 0.23 9.15 0.98
CA LYS A 90 0.35 8.95 2.42
C LYS A 90 -1.03 8.62 2.95
N ILE A 91 -1.12 7.54 3.72
CA ILE A 91 -2.33 7.07 4.38
C ILE A 91 -2.14 7.26 5.87
N GLU A 92 -3.10 7.91 6.53
CA GLU A 92 -3.19 8.00 7.98
C GLU A 92 -4.44 7.25 8.45
N GLY A 93 -4.35 6.58 9.61
CA GLY A 93 -5.51 5.94 10.25
C GLY A 93 -5.59 4.43 10.07
N PRO A 94 -6.79 3.83 10.10
CA PRO A 94 -6.97 2.38 10.16
C PRO A 94 -6.37 1.66 8.94
N ALA A 95 -6.50 2.22 7.74
CA ALA A 95 -5.95 1.63 6.52
C ALA A 95 -4.42 1.53 6.53
N ALA A 96 -3.70 2.37 7.28
CA ALA A 96 -2.26 2.24 7.45
C ALA A 96 -1.88 0.95 8.22
N TYR A 97 -2.77 0.48 9.11
CA TYR A 97 -2.60 -0.79 9.82
C TYR A 97 -2.72 -1.99 8.87
N ASP A 98 -3.59 -1.93 7.87
CA ASP A 98 -3.71 -3.00 6.86
C ASP A 98 -2.43 -3.15 6.03
N VAL A 99 -1.77 -2.02 5.72
CA VAL A 99 -0.45 -2.02 5.08
C VAL A 99 0.60 -2.70 5.95
N LEU A 100 0.59 -2.40 7.26
CA LEU A 100 1.46 -3.06 8.24
C LEU A 100 1.18 -4.57 8.33
N LYS A 101 -0.08 -4.99 8.36
CA LYS A 101 -0.45 -6.41 8.36
C LYS A 101 0.04 -7.12 7.11
N ASN A 102 -0.07 -6.49 5.95
CA ASN A 102 0.48 -7.02 4.72
C ASN A 102 2.01 -7.20 4.81
N PHE A 103 2.74 -6.21 5.34
CA PHE A 103 4.18 -6.32 5.56
C PHE A 103 4.53 -7.48 6.52
N GLU A 104 3.83 -7.57 7.66
CA GLU A 104 4.03 -8.62 8.66
C GLU A 104 3.85 -10.03 8.06
N GLN A 105 2.78 -10.23 7.28
CA GLN A 105 2.49 -11.51 6.63
C GLN A 105 3.60 -11.93 5.66
N ARG A 106 4.14 -10.98 4.89
CA ARG A 106 5.23 -11.22 3.93
C ARG A 106 6.55 -11.49 4.64
N TRP A 107 6.88 -10.69 5.66
CA TRP A 107 8.10 -10.88 6.44
C TRP A 107 8.15 -12.27 7.07
N LYS A 108 7.06 -12.70 7.71
CA LYS A 108 6.94 -14.04 8.31
C LYS A 108 7.12 -15.16 7.29
N LYS A 109 6.72 -14.94 6.04
CA LYS A 109 6.93 -15.90 4.96
C LYS A 109 8.39 -15.94 4.52
N ALA A 110 8.99 -14.78 4.27
CA ALA A 110 10.36 -14.66 3.77
C ALA A 110 11.41 -15.15 4.78
N THR A 111 11.23 -14.85 6.06
CA THR A 111 12.21 -15.20 7.10
C THR A 111 12.09 -16.63 7.64
N ARG A 112 11.08 -17.39 7.21
CA ARG A 112 10.80 -18.76 7.70
C ARG A 112 12.04 -19.66 7.69
N PHE A 113 12.78 -19.68 6.59
CA PHE A 113 13.96 -20.54 6.43
C PHE A 113 15.20 -20.00 7.13
N HIS A 114 15.38 -18.68 7.15
CA HIS A 114 16.47 -18.02 7.89
C HIS A 114 16.36 -18.31 9.39
N VAL A 115 15.15 -18.17 9.94
CA VAL A 115 14.83 -18.48 11.33
C VAL A 115 15.08 -19.96 11.59
N PHE A 116 14.55 -20.87 10.77
CA PHE A 116 14.78 -22.31 10.91
C PHE A 116 16.27 -22.67 10.91
N ARG A 117 17.06 -22.12 9.98
CA ARG A 117 18.50 -22.38 9.87
C ARG A 117 19.30 -21.84 11.06
N LYS A 118 18.91 -20.70 11.62
CA LYS A 118 19.50 -20.17 12.87
C LYS A 118 19.21 -21.08 14.06
N HIS A 119 17.99 -21.61 14.19
CA HIS A 119 17.61 -22.53 15.26
C HIS A 119 18.41 -23.84 15.24
N LEU A 120 18.73 -24.35 14.05
CA LEU A 120 19.56 -25.54 13.90
C LEU A 120 21.05 -25.33 14.22
N LYS A 121 21.57 -24.10 14.08
CA LYS A 121 23.00 -23.81 14.26
C LYS A 121 23.38 -23.40 15.67
N ASN A 122 22.51 -22.63 16.34
CA ASN A 122 22.78 -22.14 17.68
C ASN A 122 21.75 -22.79 18.62
N GLY A 123 22.15 -23.85 19.33
CA GLY A 123 21.33 -24.53 20.35
C GLY A 123 20.91 -23.65 21.54
N THR A 124 21.18 -22.34 21.48
CA THR A 124 20.69 -21.33 22.40
C THR A 124 19.66 -20.46 21.69
N LEU A 125 18.47 -20.43 22.29
CA LEU A 125 17.29 -19.68 21.91
C LEU A 125 17.51 -18.17 22.11
N TRP A 126 18.46 -17.56 21.42
CA TRP A 126 18.65 -16.11 21.47
C TRP A 126 17.53 -15.42 20.71
N GLN A 127 16.73 -14.71 21.51
CA GLN A 127 15.59 -13.88 21.17
C GLN A 127 16.06 -12.69 20.32
N ASP A 128 16.14 -12.84 19.01
CA ASP A 128 16.49 -11.70 18.16
C ASP A 128 15.68 -11.69 16.87
N ASP A 129 14.42 -11.31 17.04
CA ASP A 129 13.55 -10.88 15.95
C ASP A 129 13.20 -9.42 16.25
N ALA A 130 13.80 -8.48 15.55
CA ALA A 130 13.42 -7.07 15.58
C ALA A 130 11.94 -6.81 15.18
N LEU A 131 11.22 -7.87 14.77
CA LEU A 131 9.78 -7.91 14.52
C LEU A 131 8.98 -8.65 15.61
N ARG A 132 9.56 -8.92 16.79
CA ARG A 132 8.85 -9.52 17.94
C ARG A 132 7.79 -8.55 18.47
N LYS A 133 6.63 -8.71 17.82
CA LYS A 133 5.29 -8.27 18.17
C LYS A 133 5.09 -6.79 17.89
N ILE A 134 4.50 -6.51 16.73
CA ILE A 134 3.71 -5.29 16.51
C ILE A 134 2.81 -5.04 17.74
N ASP A 135 2.23 -6.10 18.30
CA ASP A 135 1.44 -6.08 19.54
C ASP A 135 2.22 -5.65 20.81
N ARG A 136 3.56 -5.64 20.80
CA ARG A 136 4.43 -5.11 21.88
C ARG A 136 4.97 -3.72 21.58
N ILE A 137 4.83 -3.22 20.35
CA ILE A 137 4.93 -1.79 20.11
C ILE A 137 3.64 -1.22 20.69
N SER A 138 3.64 -0.91 21.99
CA SER A 138 2.49 -0.38 22.77
C SER A 138 1.93 0.96 22.24
N ARG A 139 2.36 1.36 21.05
CA ARG A 139 2.26 2.65 20.39
C ARG A 139 1.63 2.57 19.00
N ILE A 140 1.41 1.37 18.46
CA ILE A 140 0.67 1.17 17.22
C ILE A 140 -0.79 0.95 17.59
N LEU A 141 -1.64 1.91 17.24
CA LEU A 141 -3.09 1.78 17.41
C LEU A 141 -3.56 0.59 16.57
N SER A 142 -4.00 -0.47 17.22
CA SER A 142 -4.54 -1.66 16.56
C SER A 142 -6.05 -1.67 16.78
N PRO A 143 -6.86 -1.95 15.74
CA PRO A 143 -8.31 -2.07 15.92
C PRO A 143 -8.64 -3.15 16.96
N SER A 144 -9.53 -2.84 17.91
CA SER A 144 -9.95 -3.81 18.90
C SER A 144 -10.70 -4.99 18.25
N PRO A 145 -10.37 -6.25 18.59
CA PRO A 145 -11.09 -7.43 18.09
C PRO A 145 -12.57 -7.48 18.52
N SER A 146 -12.93 -6.74 19.57
CA SER A 146 -14.28 -6.75 20.15
C SER A 146 -15.22 -5.69 19.57
N HIS A 147 -14.73 -4.80 18.69
CA HIS A 147 -15.57 -3.78 18.06
C HIS A 147 -16.11 -4.30 16.72
N THR A 148 -17.36 -4.73 16.76
CA THR A 148 -18.16 -5.22 15.62
C THR A 148 -19.01 -4.13 14.98
N ASN A 149 -18.75 -2.85 15.29
CA ASN A 149 -19.48 -1.76 14.67
C ASN A 149 -19.17 -1.74 13.17
N THR A 150 -20.19 -1.49 12.35
CA THR A 150 -20.06 -1.36 10.88
C THR A 150 -19.07 -0.28 10.44
N HIS A 151 -18.73 0.64 11.34
CA HIS A 151 -17.86 1.79 11.11
C HIS A 151 -16.42 1.62 11.63
N GLY A 152 -16.05 0.44 12.17
CA GLY A 152 -14.71 0.18 12.71
C GLY A 152 -14.50 0.71 14.13
N ASP A 153 -13.23 0.76 14.58
CA ASP A 153 -12.83 1.19 15.92
C ASP A 153 -12.55 2.71 15.96
N PRO A 154 -13.38 3.52 16.66
CA PRO A 154 -13.20 4.97 16.72
C PRO A 154 -11.86 5.41 17.31
N ASN A 155 -11.23 4.59 18.15
CA ASN A 155 -9.92 4.92 18.73
C ASN A 155 -8.80 4.95 17.69
N THR A 156 -9.05 4.42 16.50
CA THR A 156 -8.10 4.38 15.39
C THR A 156 -8.33 5.48 14.35
N TRP A 157 -9.40 6.27 14.50
CA TRP A 157 -9.77 7.33 13.57
C TRP A 157 -8.82 8.53 13.67
N VAL A 158 -8.65 9.22 12.53
CA VAL A 158 -7.79 10.40 12.42
C VAL A 158 -8.58 11.70 12.43
N SER A 159 -9.83 11.63 11.98
CA SER A 159 -10.82 12.71 11.92
C SER A 159 -12.21 12.15 12.21
N SER A 160 -13.18 13.01 12.46
CA SER A 160 -14.59 12.60 12.64
C SER A 160 -15.20 12.17 11.31
N GLU A 161 -16.25 11.36 11.36
CA GLU A 161 -16.99 10.93 10.16
C GLU A 161 -17.70 12.11 9.48
N GLU A 162 -18.05 13.15 10.23
CA GLU A 162 -18.68 14.37 9.73
C GLU A 162 -17.69 15.36 9.09
N ASP A 163 -16.38 15.10 9.19
CA ASP A 163 -15.35 15.95 8.57
C ASP A 163 -15.41 15.82 7.04
N CYS A 164 -15.58 16.95 6.35
CA CYS A 164 -15.66 16.98 4.89
C CYS A 164 -14.34 16.62 4.19
N GLU A 165 -13.22 16.70 4.90
CA GLU A 165 -11.90 16.29 4.42
C GLU A 165 -11.56 14.83 4.80
N ASN A 166 -12.50 14.07 5.38
CA ASN A 166 -12.34 12.65 5.70
C ASN A 166 -12.36 11.77 4.43
N TRP A 167 -11.64 10.64 4.49
CA TRP A 167 -11.55 9.68 3.40
C TRP A 167 -11.82 8.26 3.88
N HIS A 168 -12.73 7.55 3.19
CA HIS A 168 -12.84 6.11 3.33
C HIS A 168 -11.82 5.41 2.43
N VAL A 169 -10.85 4.74 3.05
CA VAL A 169 -9.74 4.09 2.36
C VAL A 169 -9.83 2.58 2.53
N GLN A 170 -9.70 1.85 1.42
CA GLN A 170 -9.60 0.39 1.41
C GLN A 170 -8.29 -0.02 0.73
N VAL A 171 -7.52 -0.89 1.39
CA VAL A 171 -6.26 -1.41 0.85
C VAL A 171 -6.52 -2.66 0.01
N PHE A 172 -5.97 -2.67 -1.21
CA PHE A 172 -6.03 -3.79 -2.13
C PHE A 172 -4.63 -4.33 -2.40
N ARG A 173 -4.54 -5.60 -2.84
CA ARG A 173 -3.26 -6.23 -3.17
C ARG A 173 -3.39 -7.30 -4.27
N SER A 174 -2.23 -7.70 -4.78
CA SER A 174 -2.04 -8.81 -5.72
C SER A 174 -0.98 -9.73 -5.14
N ILE A 175 -1.38 -10.84 -4.53
CA ILE A 175 -0.46 -11.71 -3.80
C ILE A 175 -1.01 -13.13 -3.66
N ASP A 176 -0.12 -14.10 -3.47
CA ASP A 176 -0.47 -15.52 -3.36
C ASP A 176 -0.02 -16.16 -2.04
N PHE A 177 -0.47 -17.39 -1.81
CA PHE A 177 -0.06 -18.23 -0.69
C PHE A 177 1.46 -18.41 -0.57
N GLY A 178 2.20 -18.35 -1.69
CA GLY A 178 3.65 -18.44 -1.74
C GLY A 178 4.37 -17.23 -1.13
N SER A 179 3.68 -16.09 -1.06
CA SER A 179 4.25 -14.81 -0.69
C SER A 179 3.89 -14.35 0.72
N VAL A 180 2.87 -14.95 1.35
CA VAL A 180 2.40 -14.59 2.70
C VAL A 180 2.25 -15.77 3.65
N LYS A 181 2.33 -15.48 4.95
CA LYS A 181 1.89 -16.36 6.03
C LYS A 181 0.50 -15.93 6.50
N GLY A 182 -0.37 -16.89 6.80
CA GLY A 182 -1.70 -16.62 7.37
C GLY A 182 -2.86 -16.70 6.37
N PHE A 183 -2.61 -17.13 5.13
CA PHE A 183 -3.69 -17.47 4.21
C PHE A 183 -4.51 -18.68 4.69
N PRO A 184 -5.82 -18.66 4.41
CA PRO A 184 -6.73 -19.73 4.80
C PRO A 184 -6.33 -21.05 4.13
N LYS A 185 -6.67 -22.16 4.79
CA LYS A 185 -6.33 -23.49 4.29
C LYS A 185 -7.47 -24.15 3.53
N SER A 186 -8.71 -23.80 3.84
CA SER A 186 -9.89 -24.32 3.16
C SER A 186 -10.36 -23.37 2.06
N VAL A 187 -10.99 -23.95 1.04
CA VAL A 187 -11.57 -23.17 -0.07
C VAL A 187 -12.73 -22.30 0.41
N ASP A 188 -13.52 -22.78 1.37
CA ASP A 188 -14.67 -22.05 1.89
C ASP A 188 -14.25 -20.82 2.71
N GLU A 189 -13.20 -20.95 3.52
CA GLU A 189 -12.60 -19.83 4.26
C GLU A 189 -11.93 -18.83 3.29
N ALA A 190 -11.26 -19.32 2.24
CA ALA A 190 -10.73 -18.45 1.20
C ALA A 190 -11.84 -17.63 0.52
N ARG A 191 -12.97 -18.27 0.18
CA ARG A 191 -14.11 -17.61 -0.46
C ARG A 191 -14.78 -16.60 0.46
N SER A 192 -14.95 -16.89 1.75
CA SER A 192 -15.52 -15.94 2.71
C SER A 192 -14.67 -14.68 2.89
N MET A 193 -13.36 -14.78 2.62
CA MET A 193 -12.41 -13.67 2.60
C MET A 193 -12.24 -13.01 1.23
N ASN A 194 -13.09 -13.32 0.23
CA ASN A 194 -12.99 -12.84 -1.15
C ASN A 194 -11.68 -13.21 -1.87
N LEU A 195 -11.04 -14.31 -1.46
CA LEU A 195 -9.86 -14.87 -2.11
C LEU A 195 -10.27 -15.89 -3.16
N VAL A 196 -9.42 -16.06 -4.17
CA VAL A 196 -9.63 -17.03 -5.26
C VAL A 196 -8.69 -18.21 -5.08
N CYS A 197 -9.22 -19.42 -5.25
CA CYS A 197 -8.41 -20.63 -5.34
C CYS A 197 -8.18 -20.98 -6.82
N ALA A 198 -6.93 -21.01 -7.27
CA ALA A 198 -6.56 -21.44 -8.62
C ALA A 198 -5.29 -22.30 -8.57
N LYS A 199 -5.25 -23.40 -9.34
CA LYS A 199 -4.11 -24.34 -9.37
C LYS A 199 -3.62 -24.75 -7.96
N ASN A 200 -4.55 -25.03 -7.04
CA ASN A 200 -4.29 -25.37 -5.64
C ASN A 200 -3.57 -24.28 -4.81
N LEU A 201 -3.60 -23.03 -5.26
CA LEU A 201 -3.08 -21.87 -4.53
C LEU A 201 -4.20 -20.90 -4.21
N VAL A 202 -4.17 -20.35 -3.00
CA VAL A 202 -4.99 -19.21 -2.60
C VAL A 202 -4.34 -17.93 -3.10
N ILE A 203 -5.12 -17.10 -3.78
CA ILE A 203 -4.68 -15.89 -4.47
C ILE A 203 -5.61 -14.74 -4.08
N ASP A 204 -5.01 -13.64 -3.69
CA ASP A 204 -5.67 -12.34 -3.55
C ASP A 204 -5.45 -11.54 -4.84
N LYS A 205 -6.55 -11.23 -5.52
CA LYS A 205 -6.58 -10.43 -6.76
C LYS A 205 -7.40 -9.16 -6.58
N SER A 206 -7.48 -8.66 -5.34
CA SER A 206 -8.35 -7.53 -4.98
C SER A 206 -8.02 -6.25 -5.75
N ILE A 207 -6.76 -6.02 -6.16
CA ILE A 207 -6.38 -4.94 -7.09
C ILE A 207 -7.16 -5.05 -8.41
N HIS A 208 -7.15 -6.23 -9.03
CA HIS A 208 -7.85 -6.45 -10.30
C HIS A 208 -9.36 -6.25 -10.13
N THR A 209 -9.94 -6.81 -9.08
CA THR A 209 -11.37 -6.66 -8.78
C THR A 209 -11.75 -5.20 -8.54
N ALA A 210 -10.91 -4.44 -7.83
CA ALA A 210 -11.11 -3.02 -7.57
C ALA A 210 -11.09 -2.19 -8.85
N TYR A 211 -10.10 -2.42 -9.73
CA TYR A 211 -10.04 -1.78 -11.05
C TYR A 211 -11.32 -2.04 -11.87
N VAL A 212 -11.73 -3.30 -11.98
CA VAL A 212 -12.95 -3.67 -12.73
C VAL A 212 -14.20 -3.01 -12.13
N LYS A 213 -14.32 -2.98 -10.80
CA LYS A 213 -15.44 -2.34 -10.11
C LYS A 213 -15.47 -0.84 -10.36
N ALA A 214 -14.33 -0.16 -10.22
CA ALA A 214 -14.21 1.27 -10.42
C ALA A 214 -14.60 1.66 -11.86
N ILE A 215 -14.09 0.93 -12.86
CA ILE A 215 -14.41 1.15 -14.27
C ILE A 215 -15.91 0.95 -14.53
N ARG A 216 -16.50 -0.14 -14.03
CA ARG A 216 -17.93 -0.43 -14.20
C ARG A 216 -18.85 0.59 -13.52
N SER A 217 -18.39 1.22 -12.44
CA SER A 217 -19.18 2.22 -11.70
C SER A 217 -19.00 3.66 -12.20
N ALA A 218 -18.04 3.91 -13.10
CA ALA A 218 -17.75 5.25 -13.58
C ALA A 218 -18.95 5.83 -14.36
N ARG A 219 -19.38 7.05 -14.02
CA ARG A 219 -20.53 7.72 -14.65
C ARG A 219 -20.15 8.83 -15.63
N HIS A 220 -18.88 9.27 -15.60
CA HIS A 220 -18.42 10.43 -16.36
C HIS A 220 -17.19 10.10 -17.19
N PHE A 221 -16.00 10.15 -16.60
CA PHE A 221 -14.75 9.81 -17.27
C PHE A 221 -13.85 8.99 -16.34
N ILE A 222 -12.86 8.33 -16.93
CA ILE A 222 -11.81 7.60 -16.23
C ILE A 222 -10.48 8.17 -16.72
N TYR A 223 -9.61 8.53 -15.79
CA TYR A 223 -8.25 8.94 -16.07
C TYR A 223 -7.28 7.86 -15.59
N ILE A 224 -6.35 7.44 -16.44
CA ILE A 224 -5.40 6.37 -16.14
C ILE A 224 -3.99 6.85 -16.51
N GLU A 225 -3.13 6.95 -15.51
CA GLU A 225 -1.67 6.99 -15.68
C GLU A 225 -1.12 5.63 -15.26
N ASN A 226 -0.41 4.95 -16.15
CA ASN A 226 0.21 3.67 -15.84
C ASN A 226 1.44 3.43 -16.72
N GLN A 227 2.45 2.75 -16.17
CA GLN A 227 3.65 2.39 -16.92
C GLN A 227 3.35 1.41 -18.06
N TYR A 228 2.36 0.54 -17.89
CA TYR A 228 1.96 -0.46 -18.88
C TYR A 228 0.47 -0.38 -19.18
N SER A 229 0.09 -0.56 -20.45
CA SER A 229 -1.31 -0.64 -20.89
C SER A 229 -1.48 -1.82 -21.84
N LEU A 230 -1.58 -3.01 -21.27
CA LEU A 230 -1.72 -4.27 -21.99
C LEU A 230 -2.55 -5.28 -21.18
N GLY A 231 -3.39 -6.07 -21.85
CA GLY A 231 -4.29 -7.02 -21.19
C GLY A 231 -5.38 -7.54 -22.12
N SER A 232 -6.37 -8.24 -21.55
CA SER A 232 -7.56 -8.73 -22.28
C SER A 232 -7.26 -9.55 -23.54
N SER A 233 -6.19 -10.34 -23.53
CA SER A 233 -5.73 -11.13 -24.68
C SER A 233 -6.54 -12.42 -24.92
N TYR A 234 -7.75 -12.52 -24.40
CA TYR A 234 -8.58 -13.71 -24.62
C TYR A 234 -9.08 -13.69 -26.08
N GLY A 235 -8.83 -14.77 -26.81
CA GLY A 235 -9.24 -15.00 -28.20
C GLY A 235 -9.83 -16.38 -28.37
#